data_AF-A0A2G2KC08-F1
#
_entry.id   AF-A0A2G2KC08-F1
#
_cell.length_a   1.000
_cell.length_b   1.000
_cell.length_c   1.000
_cell.angle_alpha   90.00
_cell.angle_beta   90.00
_cell.angle_gamma   90.00
#
_symmetry.space_group_name_H-M   'P 1'
#
loop_
_entity.id
_entity.type
_entity.pdbx_description
1 polymer ?
#
loop_
_entity_poly.entity_id
_entity_poly.type
_entity_poly.pdbx_seq_one_letter_code
_entity_poly.pdbx_strand_id
1 'polypeptide(L)'
;MKKYSEEDRYNRAKKKVDKIKGFYTHAVVYVVVNIILLLMIYSGCDNDAEFWNFGSFFTAIGWGIGLLVHGVSVFGKDMLFGANWEEQKMQQFLKEEEEGNNNKWE
;
A
#
# COMPACT_ATOMS: atom_id res chain seq x y z
N MET A 1 -5.45 24.72 24.39
CA MET A 1 -4.64 23.83 23.53
C MET A 1 -5.16 22.38 23.52
N LYS A 2 -6.37 22.09 23.00
CA LYS A 2 -6.89 20.71 22.89
C LYS A 2 -7.57 20.36 21.56
N LYS A 3 -7.77 21.34 20.67
CA LYS A 3 -8.51 21.14 19.40
C LYS A 3 -7.64 20.58 18.28
N TYR A 4 -6.37 21.00 18.24
CA TYR A 4 -5.39 20.53 17.25
C TYR A 4 -5.15 19.01 17.32
N SER A 5 -5.05 18.42 18.52
CA SER A 5 -4.70 16.98 18.63
C SER A 5 -5.81 16.03 18.15
N GLU A 6 -7.08 16.37 18.30
CA GLU A 6 -8.20 15.54 17.85
C GLU A 6 -8.35 15.57 16.33
N GLU A 7 -8.21 16.75 15.73
CA GLU A 7 -8.29 16.93 14.27
C GLU A 7 -7.11 16.23 13.56
N ASP A 8 -5.91 16.31 14.14
CA ASP A 8 -4.74 15.62 13.63
C ASP A 8 -4.85 14.09 13.73
N ARG A 9 -5.38 13.57 14.86
CA ARG A 9 -5.65 12.13 15.02
C ARG A 9 -6.66 11.65 14.00
N TYR A 10 -7.75 12.39 13.81
CA TYR A 10 -8.77 12.09 12.80
C TYR A 10 -8.18 12.08 11.39
N ASN A 11 -7.41 13.10 11.02
CA ASN A 11 -6.78 13.20 9.71
C ASN A 11 -5.78 12.07 9.43
N ARG A 12 -5.01 11.64 10.44
CA ARG A 12 -4.12 10.47 10.33
C ARG A 12 -4.91 9.19 10.10
N ALA A 13 -5.96 8.96 10.89
CA ALA A 13 -6.82 7.78 10.74
C ALA A 13 -7.50 7.76 9.36
N LYS A 14 -8.02 8.91 8.89
CA LYS A 14 -8.62 9.06 7.56
C LYS A 14 -7.62 8.73 6.44
N LYS A 15 -6.40 9.28 6.51
CA LYS A 15 -5.34 8.97 5.54
C LYS A 15 -4.98 7.48 5.51
N LYS A 16 -4.98 6.79 6.67
CA LYS A 16 -4.78 5.33 6.71
C LYS A 16 -5.91 4.60 5.98
N VAL A 17 -7.16 4.95 6.27
CA VAL A 17 -8.35 4.35 5.60
C VAL A 17 -8.32 4.58 4.09
N ASP A 18 -7.99 5.78 3.63
CA ASP A 18 -7.95 6.11 2.20
C ASP A 18 -6.86 5.30 1.47
N LYS A 19 -5.70 5.07 2.09
CA LYS A 19 -4.66 4.19 1.54
C LYS A 19 -5.11 2.74 1.44
N ILE A 20 -5.76 2.23 2.48
CA ILE A 20 -6.30 0.85 2.50
C ILE A 20 -7.35 0.68 1.41
N LYS A 21 -8.28 1.65 1.26
CA LYS A 21 -9.27 1.66 0.18
C LYS A 21 -8.60 1.68 -1.20
N GLY A 22 -7.59 2.53 -1.38
CA GLY A 22 -6.83 2.60 -2.64
C GLY A 22 -6.16 1.27 -2.99
N PHE A 23 -5.57 0.59 -2.01
CA PHE A 23 -5.02 -0.76 -2.21
C PHE A 23 -6.08 -1.76 -2.62
N TYR A 24 -7.23 -1.82 -1.92
CA TYR A 24 -8.30 -2.76 -2.26
C TYR A 24 -8.87 -2.52 -3.66
N THR A 25 -9.04 -1.25 -4.07
CA THR A 25 -9.44 -0.93 -5.45
C THR A 25 -8.42 -1.49 -6.44
N HIS A 26 -7.13 -1.28 -6.21
CA HIS A 26 -6.09 -1.80 -7.10
C HIS A 26 -6.05 -3.34 -7.12
N ALA A 27 -6.21 -3.98 -5.96
CA ALA A 27 -6.26 -5.44 -5.83
C ALA A 27 -7.46 -6.04 -6.56
N VAL A 28 -8.64 -5.43 -6.44
CA VAL A 28 -9.85 -5.88 -7.16
C VAL A 28 -9.66 -5.74 -8.67
N VAL A 29 -9.17 -4.60 -9.14
CA VAL A 29 -8.87 -4.39 -10.56
C VAL A 29 -7.86 -5.43 -11.06
N TYR A 30 -6.79 -5.67 -10.30
CA TYR A 30 -5.81 -6.71 -10.61
C TYR A 30 -6.47 -8.09 -10.77
N VAL A 31 -7.30 -8.51 -9.82
CA VAL A 31 -7.96 -9.84 -9.88
C VAL A 31 -8.90 -9.92 -11.08
N VAL A 32 -9.78 -8.94 -11.26
CA VAL A 32 -10.78 -8.94 -12.34
C VAL A 32 -10.12 -8.97 -13.71
N VAL A 33 -9.13 -8.10 -13.94
CA VAL A 33 -8.44 -8.02 -15.23
C VAL A 33 -7.66 -9.30 -15.51
N ASN A 34 -6.93 -9.85 -14.53
CA ASN A 34 -6.18 -11.09 -14.74
C ASN A 34 -7.07 -12.30 -14.97
N ILE A 35 -8.23 -12.40 -14.31
CA ILE A 35 -9.21 -13.47 -14.61
C ILE A 35 -9.67 -13.37 -16.07
N ILE A 36 -10.05 -12.17 -16.52
CA ILE A 36 -10.50 -11.97 -17.90
C ILE A 36 -9.39 -12.32 -18.90
N LEU A 37 -8.15 -11.89 -18.64
CA LEU A 37 -7.01 -12.21 -19.50
C LEU A 37 -6.73 -13.71 -19.56
N LEU A 38 -6.72 -14.40 -18.41
CA LEU A 38 -6.49 -15.84 -18.35
C LEU A 38 -7.59 -16.62 -19.06
N LEU A 39 -8.86 -16.20 -18.94
CA LEU A 39 -9.97 -16.80 -19.69
C LEU A 39 -9.83 -16.59 -21.20
N MET A 40 -9.42 -15.38 -21.61
CA MET A 40 -9.19 -15.08 -23.03
C MET A 40 -8.05 -15.93 -23.60
N ILE A 41 -6.93 -16.05 -22.86
CA ILE A 41 -5.79 -16.89 -23.26
C ILE A 41 -6.23 -18.36 -23.33
N TYR A 42 -6.91 -18.87 -22.30
CA TYR A 42 -7.40 -20.25 -22.27
C TYR A 42 -8.33 -20.56 -23.46
N SER A 43 -9.22 -19.64 -23.82
CA SER A 43 -10.13 -19.82 -24.95
C SER A 43 -9.43 -19.86 -26.33
N GLY A 44 -8.19 -19.37 -26.41
CA GLY A 44 -7.40 -19.36 -27.63
C GLY A 44 -6.33 -20.45 -27.72
N CYS A 45 -6.19 -21.30 -26.70
CA CYS A 45 -5.25 -22.42 -26.70
C CYS A 45 -5.89 -23.67 -27.31
N ASP A 46 -5.15 -24.39 -28.17
CA ASP A 46 -5.64 -25.63 -28.80
C ASP A 46 -5.55 -26.84 -27.85
N ASN A 47 -4.75 -26.73 -26.79
CA ASN A 47 -4.57 -27.74 -25.76
C ASN A 47 -4.19 -27.10 -24.41
N ASP A 48 -4.38 -27.86 -23.32
CA ASP A 48 -4.08 -27.37 -21.98
C ASP A 48 -2.59 -27.05 -21.78
N ALA A 49 -1.68 -27.69 -22.52
CA ALA A 49 -0.23 -27.51 -22.36
C ALA A 49 0.24 -26.11 -22.78
N GLU A 50 -0.40 -25.52 -23.80
CA GLU A 50 -0.14 -24.13 -24.23
C GLU A 50 -0.59 -23.12 -23.17
N PHE A 51 -1.72 -23.38 -22.50
CA PHE A 51 -2.20 -22.50 -21.44
C PHE A 51 -1.25 -22.48 -20.24
N TRP A 52 -0.72 -23.63 -19.83
CA TRP A 52 0.20 -23.74 -18.69
C TRP A 52 1.62 -23.19 -18.96
N ASN A 53 1.85 -22.57 -20.12
CA ASN A 53 3.09 -21.88 -20.41
C ASN A 53 3.28 -20.66 -19.49
N PHE A 54 4.53 -20.37 -19.11
CA PHE A 54 4.89 -19.20 -18.31
C PHE A 54 4.38 -17.87 -18.90
N GLY A 55 4.31 -17.76 -20.24
CA GLY A 55 3.80 -16.59 -20.94
C GLY A 55 2.37 -16.21 -20.55
N SER A 56 1.51 -17.20 -20.30
CA SER A 56 0.10 -16.99 -19.92
C SER A 56 -0.05 -16.27 -18.57
N PHE A 57 0.93 -16.45 -17.69
CA PHE A 57 0.93 -15.87 -16.33
C PHE A 57 1.87 -14.68 -16.19
N PHE A 58 2.65 -14.34 -17.22
CA PHE A 58 3.66 -13.28 -17.13
C PHE A 58 3.07 -11.92 -16.72
N THR A 59 1.94 -11.53 -17.32
CA THR A 59 1.23 -10.29 -16.96
C THR A 59 0.77 -10.31 -15.51
N ALA A 60 0.19 -11.43 -15.06
CA ALA A 60 -0.25 -11.59 -13.67
C ALA A 60 0.92 -11.50 -12.69
N ILE A 61 2.02 -12.19 -12.97
CA ILE A 61 3.21 -12.17 -12.13
C ILE A 61 3.81 -10.77 -12.06
N GLY A 62 4.00 -10.10 -13.21
CA GLY A 62 4.58 -8.76 -13.27
C GLY A 62 3.76 -7.73 -12.49
N TRP A 63 2.44 -7.71 -12.69
CA TRP A 63 1.55 -6.83 -11.93
C TRP A 63 1.43 -7.24 -10.46
N GLY A 64 1.50 -8.54 -10.18
CA GLY A 64 1.47 -9.10 -8.82
C GLY A 64 2.62 -8.59 -7.97
N ILE A 65 3.83 -8.44 -8.54
CA ILE A 65 4.97 -7.81 -7.86
C ILE A 65 4.65 -6.36 -7.47
N GLY A 66 4.08 -5.58 -8.41
CA GLY A 66 3.66 -4.20 -8.13
C GLY A 66 2.59 -4.12 -7.03
N LEU A 67 1.61 -5.03 -7.06
CA LEU A 67 0.57 -5.12 -6.04
C LEU A 67 1.16 -5.49 -4.67
N LEU A 68 2.13 -6.41 -4.61
CA LEU A 68 2.83 -6.78 -3.38
C LEU A 68 3.61 -5.59 -2.80
N VAL A 69 4.36 -4.86 -3.62
CA VAL A 69 5.09 -3.66 -3.18
C VAL A 69 4.12 -2.59 -2.65
N HIS A 70 2.99 -2.37 -3.32
CA HIS A 70 1.96 -1.46 -2.83
C HIS A 70 1.36 -1.93 -1.50
N GLY A 71 1.08 -3.22 -1.36
CA GLY A 71 0.60 -3.83 -0.12
C GLY A 71 1.58 -3.62 1.03
N VAL A 72 2.88 -3.85 0.81
CA VAL A 72 3.92 -3.57 1.82
C VAL A 72 3.98 -2.08 2.16
N SER A 73 3.80 -1.17 1.20
CA SER A 73 3.76 0.27 1.47
C SER A 73 2.55 0.68 2.33
N VAL A 74 1.41 0.02 2.15
CA VAL A 74 0.15 0.31 2.86
C VAL A 74 0.10 -0.34 4.24
N PHE A 75 0.48 -1.61 4.36
CA PHE A 75 0.35 -2.39 5.59
C PHE A 75 1.67 -2.66 6.31
N GLY A 76 2.82 -2.50 5.64
CA GLY A 76 4.12 -2.88 6.18
C GLY A 76 4.51 -2.10 7.43
N LYS A 77 4.05 -0.85 7.58
CA LYS A 77 4.27 -0.08 8.82
C LYS A 77 3.57 -0.73 10.02
N ASP A 78 2.29 -1.08 9.84
CA ASP A 78 1.49 -1.70 10.88
C ASP A 78 1.94 -3.15 11.17
N MET A 79 2.43 -3.89 10.16
CA MET A 79 2.82 -5.30 10.28
C MET A 79 4.28 -5.52 10.74
N LEU A 80 5.23 -4.68 10.32
CA LEU A 80 6.66 -4.89 10.56
C LEU A 80 7.19 -4.12 11.79
N PHE A 81 6.66 -2.94 12.07
CA PHE A 81 7.25 -2.03 13.04
C PHE A 81 6.39 -1.81 14.30
N GLY A 82 5.08 -2.12 14.24
CA GLY A 82 4.17 -2.03 15.38
C GLY A 82 3.96 -0.61 15.93
N ALA A 83 3.07 -0.48 16.92
CA ALA A 83 2.70 0.83 17.50
C ALA A 83 3.89 1.56 18.16
N ASN A 84 4.87 0.82 18.68
CA ASN A 84 6.02 1.37 19.38
C ASN A 84 6.93 2.20 18.45
N TRP A 85 7.10 1.76 17.20
CA TRP A 85 7.87 2.51 16.21
C TRP A 85 7.16 3.79 15.77
N GLU A 86 5.82 3.76 15.62
CA GLU A 86 5.04 4.96 15.28
C GLU A 86 5.18 6.03 16.38
N GLU A 87 5.13 5.62 17.64
CA GLU A 87 5.30 6.52 18.78
C GLU A 87 6.71 7.11 18.85
N GLN A 88 7.75 6.29 18.68
CA GLN A 88 9.14 6.77 18.64
C GLN A 88 9.38 7.76 17.49
N LYS A 89 8.85 7.50 16.29
CA LYS A 89 9.00 8.42 15.17
C LYS A 89 8.25 9.73 15.38
N MET A 90 7.06 9.68 15.98
CA MET A 90 6.31 10.89 16.33
C MET A 90 7.04 11.74 17.37
N GLN A 91 7.63 11.12 18.40
CA GLN A 91 8.48 11.81 19.36
C GLN A 91 9.73 12.43 18.71
N GLN A 92 10.34 11.74 17.74
CA GLN A 92 11.47 12.27 16.97
C GLN A 92 11.06 13.50 16.14
N PHE A 93 9.93 13.43 15.42
CA PHE A 93 9.43 14.55 14.62
C PHE A 93 9.11 15.78 15.47
N LEU A 94 8.49 15.60 16.65
CA LEU A 94 8.18 16.71 17.56
C LEU A 94 9.46 17.38 18.08
N LYS A 95 10.48 16.60 18.42
CA LYS A 95 11.79 17.14 18.83
C LYS A 95 12.49 17.90 17.70
N GLU A 96 12.49 17.36 16.48
CA GLU A 96 13.07 18.03 15.30
C GLU A 96 12.35 19.36 14.99
N GLU A 97 11.03 19.43 15.18
CA GLU A 97 10.23 20.64 15.01
C GLU A 97 10.52 21.70 16.11
N GLU A 98 10.65 21.27 17.37
CA GLU A 98 11.03 22.15 18.49
C GLU A 98 12.46 22.69 18.33
N GLU A 99 13.43 21.85 17.99
CA GLU A 99 14.83 22.24 17.75
C GLU A 99 14.95 23.15 16.52
N GLY A 100 14.27 22.82 15.42
CA GLY A 100 14.26 23.64 14.21
C GLY A 100 13.62 25.02 14.39
N ASN A 101 12.64 25.15 15.30
CA ASN A 101 12.03 26.43 15.64
C ASN A 101 12.94 27.26 16.57
N ASN A 102 13.59 26.66 17.56
CA ASN A 102 14.53 27.38 18.45
C ASN A 102 15.71 27.99 17.68
N ASN A 103 16.26 27.26 16.70
CA ASN A 103 17.37 27.74 15.86
C ASN A 103 16.98 28.88 14.89
N LYS A 104 15.69 29.21 14.77
CA LYS A 104 15.17 30.25 13.87
C LYS A 104 14.97 31.60 14.58
N TRP A 105 15.03 31.60 15.91
CA TRP A 105 14.85 32.80 16.75
C TRP A 105 16.10 33.16 17.57
N GLU A 106 17.21 32.44 17.38
CA GLU A 106 18.58 32.85 17.75
C GLU A 106 19.29 33.48 16.55
#